data_AF-A0AA37JRU3-F1
#
_entry.id   AF-A0AA37JRU3-F1
#
_cell.length_a   1.000
_cell.length_b   1.000
_cell.length_c   1.000
_cell.angle_alpha   90.00
_cell.angle_beta   90.00
_cell.angle_gamma   90.00
#
_symmetry.space_group_name_H-M   'P 1'
#
loop_
_entity.id
_entity.type
_entity.pdbx_description
1 polymer ?
#
loop_
_entity_poly.entity_id
_entity_poly.type
_entity_poly.pdbx_seq_one_letter_code
_entity_poly.pdbx_strand_id
1 'polypeptide(L)'
;MWQEIKSSPEVVAEMLDDLKHGNTYYTGVETDKGVLLFSRDIVGEIQYSDYMYKYIENDFFAPEFAVKSLAIHELRGWPSLMEGKVNRCHDRSGWWGDEETIRRAFQDRSVLKNATDSETYDLAPTWENYYRMTDADKGLGLTRARIIMTG
;
A
#
# COMPACT_ATOMS: atom_id res chain seq x y z
N MET A 1 -20.76 1.71 -27.96
CA MET A 1 -19.75 0.79 -27.37
C MET A 1 -18.51 0.60 -28.24
N TRP A 2 -18.53 -0.19 -29.34
CA TRP A 2 -17.32 -0.42 -30.17
C TRP A 2 -16.83 0.79 -30.99
N GLN A 3 -17.71 1.74 -31.32
CA GLN A 3 -17.34 2.98 -32.03
C GLN A 3 -16.74 4.03 -31.09
N GLU A 4 -17.15 4.05 -29.82
CA GLU A 4 -16.69 5.04 -28.81
C GLU A 4 -15.27 4.76 -28.33
N ILE A 5 -14.86 3.48 -28.25
CA ILE A 5 -13.50 3.08 -27.90
C ILE A 5 -12.48 3.56 -28.96
N LYS A 6 -12.88 3.63 -30.24
CA LYS A 6 -12.02 4.13 -31.32
C LYS A 6 -11.91 5.66 -31.36
N SER A 7 -12.86 6.37 -30.76
CA SER A 7 -12.90 7.84 -30.83
C SER A 7 -12.13 8.55 -29.72
N SER A 8 -11.65 7.84 -28.69
CA SER A 8 -10.84 8.44 -27.62
C SER A 8 -9.37 7.99 -27.73
N PRO A 9 -8.45 8.88 -28.13
CA PRO A 9 -7.02 8.58 -28.19
C PRO A 9 -6.44 8.12 -26.85
N GLU A 10 -6.98 8.63 -25.73
CA GLU A 10 -6.55 8.29 -24.38
C GLU A 10 -6.88 6.85 -24.03
N VAL A 11 -8.10 6.39 -24.30
CA VAL A 11 -8.52 4.99 -24.04
C VAL A 11 -7.73 4.01 -24.91
N VAL A 12 -7.44 4.38 -26.17
CA VAL A 12 -6.59 3.55 -27.04
C VAL A 12 -5.14 3.50 -26.55
N ALA A 13 -4.61 4.63 -26.06
CA ALA A 13 -3.27 4.68 -25.47
C ALA A 13 -3.19 3.85 -24.18
N GLU A 14 -4.20 3.95 -23.32
CA GLU A 14 -4.36 3.17 -22.09
C GLU A 14 -4.39 1.66 -22.36
N MET A 15 -5.26 1.22 -23.29
CA MET A 15 -5.35 -0.19 -23.69
C MET A 15 -4.05 -0.72 -24.35
N LEU A 16 -3.35 0.13 -25.11
CA LEU A 16 -2.07 -0.24 -25.72
C LEU A 16 -0.95 -0.31 -24.69
N ASP A 17 -0.96 0.57 -23.69
CA ASP A 17 -0.02 0.55 -22.58
C ASP A 17 -0.23 -0.71 -21.72
N ASP A 18 -1.49 -1.01 -21.41
CA ASP A 18 -1.89 -2.26 -20.78
C ASP A 18 -1.34 -3.46 -21.54
N LEU A 19 -1.65 -3.60 -22.83
CA LEU A 19 -1.17 -4.69 -23.66
C LEU A 19 0.37 -4.84 -23.65
N LYS A 20 1.11 -3.74 -23.54
CA LYS A 20 2.58 -3.74 -23.49
C LYS A 20 3.12 -4.17 -22.13
N HIS A 21 2.54 -3.66 -21.04
CA HIS A 21 3.07 -3.85 -19.69
C HIS A 21 2.45 -5.04 -18.97
N GLY A 22 1.31 -5.55 -19.44
CA GLY A 22 0.60 -6.62 -18.77
C GLY A 22 0.02 -6.18 -17.43
N ASN A 23 -0.57 -7.13 -16.73
CA ASN A 23 -0.82 -6.96 -15.30
C ASN A 23 0.50 -6.99 -14.52
N THR A 24 0.67 -6.05 -13.58
CA THR A 24 1.73 -6.05 -12.58
C THR A 24 1.16 -6.30 -11.18
N TYR A 25 2.06 -6.45 -10.20
CA TYR A 25 1.73 -6.72 -8.80
C TYR A 25 1.85 -5.47 -7.93
N TYR A 26 0.95 -5.37 -6.95
CA TYR A 26 0.88 -4.30 -5.98
C TYR A 26 0.66 -4.87 -4.58
N THR A 27 1.03 -4.09 -3.58
CA THR A 27 0.78 -4.38 -2.17
C THR A 27 -0.37 -3.51 -1.69
N GLY A 28 -1.44 -4.13 -1.22
CA GLY A 28 -2.59 -3.47 -0.60
C GLY A 28 -2.53 -3.58 0.90
N VAL A 29 -2.63 -2.46 1.60
CA VAL A 29 -2.65 -2.40 3.07
C VAL A 29 -4.05 -2.00 3.51
N GLU A 30 -4.82 -2.96 3.99
CA GLU A 30 -6.18 -2.77 4.46
C GLU A 30 -6.21 -2.49 5.97
N THR A 31 -6.90 -1.40 6.31
CA THR A 31 -7.22 -0.99 7.69
C THR A 31 -8.72 -0.72 7.81
N ASP A 32 -9.19 -0.26 8.97
CA ASP A 32 -10.56 0.21 9.16
C ASP A 32 -10.93 1.37 8.21
N LYS A 33 -9.95 2.23 7.88
CA LYS A 33 -10.12 3.43 7.03
C LYS A 33 -10.25 3.14 5.53
N GLY A 34 -9.83 1.96 5.07
CA GLY A 34 -9.78 1.60 3.66
C GLY A 34 -8.47 0.92 3.29
N VAL A 35 -8.08 1.01 2.01
CA VAL A 35 -6.91 0.32 1.46
C VAL A 35 -5.91 1.32 0.91
N LEU A 36 -4.66 1.27 1.37
CA LEU A 36 -3.54 1.95 0.71
C LEU A 36 -2.92 1.00 -0.31
N LEU A 37 -2.54 1.53 -1.47
CA LEU A 37 -1.96 0.73 -2.55
C LEU A 37 -0.54 1.20 -2.81
N PHE A 38 0.38 0.25 -2.87
CA PHE A 38 1.79 0.49 -3.12
C PHE A 38 2.25 -0.35 -4.31
N SER A 39 2.99 0.25 -5.24
CA SER A 39 3.72 -0.52 -6.26
C SER A 39 4.89 -1.27 -5.63
N ARG A 40 5.39 -2.30 -6.33
CA ARG A 40 6.58 -3.05 -5.93
C ARG A 40 7.89 -2.47 -6.49
N ASP A 41 7.84 -1.23 -6.99
CA ASP A 41 9.05 -0.50 -7.34
C ASP A 41 9.62 0.22 -6.12
N ILE A 42 10.80 0.81 -6.28
CA ILE A 42 11.51 1.47 -5.17
C ILE A 42 10.67 2.56 -4.50
N VAL A 43 9.80 3.26 -5.25
CA VAL A 43 8.98 4.35 -4.71
C VAL A 43 7.86 3.79 -3.84
N GLY A 44 7.17 2.76 -4.30
CA GLY A 44 6.09 2.12 -3.54
C GLY A 44 6.61 1.43 -2.29
N GLU A 45 7.75 0.73 -2.38
CA GLU A 45 8.39 0.07 -1.23
C GLU A 45 8.83 1.07 -0.15
N ILE A 46 9.37 2.24 -0.53
CA ILE A 46 9.71 3.31 0.41
C ILE A 46 8.46 3.80 1.14
N GLN A 47 7.39 4.12 0.39
CA GLN A 47 6.15 4.63 0.99
C GLN A 47 5.45 3.60 1.88
N TYR A 48 5.48 2.33 1.47
CA TYR A 48 4.98 1.22 2.27
C TYR A 48 5.74 1.13 3.60
N SER A 49 7.06 1.11 3.55
CA SER A 49 7.92 1.04 4.73
C SER A 49 7.70 2.23 5.67
N ASP A 50 7.65 3.46 5.13
CA ASP A 50 7.42 4.67 5.90
C ASP A 50 6.03 4.67 6.57
N TYR A 51 4.99 4.20 5.86
CA TYR A 51 3.65 4.05 6.42
C TYR A 51 3.64 3.06 7.59
N MET A 52 4.20 1.87 7.37
CA MET A 52 4.25 0.80 8.36
C MET A 52 5.03 1.22 9.60
N TYR A 53 6.17 1.88 9.43
CA TYR A 53 6.94 2.40 10.54
C TYR A 53 6.16 3.45 11.33
N LYS A 54 5.63 4.47 10.63
CA LYS A 54 5.04 5.66 11.26
C LYS A 54 3.69 5.42 11.93
N TYR A 55 2.84 4.56 11.36
CA TYR A 55 1.47 4.36 11.81
C TYR A 55 1.20 3.00 12.44
N ILE A 56 2.14 2.06 12.36
CA ILE A 56 1.96 0.70 12.90
C ILE A 56 3.08 0.37 13.90
N GLU A 57 4.34 0.32 13.46
CA GLU A 57 5.46 -0.15 14.29
C GLU A 57 5.77 0.79 15.46
N ASN A 58 5.91 2.09 15.19
CA ASN A 58 6.36 3.08 16.18
C ASN A 58 5.37 3.23 17.35
N ASP A 59 4.07 3.08 17.05
CA ASP A 59 2.99 3.26 18.02
C ASP A 59 2.40 1.92 18.50
N PHE A 60 2.96 0.77 18.10
CA PHE A 60 2.36 -0.56 18.33
C PHE A 60 2.00 -0.83 19.80
N PHE A 61 2.85 -0.39 20.74
CA PHE A 61 2.65 -0.56 22.19
C PHE A 61 2.04 0.69 22.87
N ALA A 62 1.71 1.73 22.11
CA ALA A 62 1.09 2.93 22.65
C ALA A 62 -0.34 2.60 23.15
N PRO A 63 -0.75 3.07 24.34
CA PRO A 63 -2.10 2.84 24.86
C PRO A 63 -3.24 3.30 23.94
N GLU A 64 -2.96 4.33 23.15
CA GLU A 64 -3.85 4.96 22.17
C GLU A 64 -3.81 4.31 20.78
N PHE A 65 -3.02 3.25 20.58
CA PHE A 65 -2.90 2.58 19.30
C PHE A 65 -4.25 2.03 18.82
N ALA A 66 -4.79 2.64 17.78
CA ALA A 66 -6.17 2.42 17.36
C ALA A 66 -6.34 1.21 16.43
N VAL A 67 -5.28 0.78 15.75
CA VAL A 67 -5.36 -0.25 14.70
C VAL A 67 -5.30 -1.63 15.36
N LYS A 68 -6.42 -2.34 15.37
CA LYS A 68 -6.53 -3.66 16.02
C LYS A 68 -6.06 -4.81 15.13
N SER A 69 -6.17 -4.65 13.83
CA SER A 69 -5.81 -5.64 12.83
C SER A 69 -5.46 -4.97 11.52
N LEU A 70 -4.61 -5.63 10.75
CA LEU A 70 -4.14 -5.18 9.45
C LEU A 70 -4.20 -6.36 8.50
N ALA A 71 -4.72 -6.16 7.29
CA ALA A 71 -4.60 -7.14 6.23
C ALA A 71 -3.70 -6.61 5.11
N ILE A 72 -2.81 -7.47 4.64
CA ILE A 72 -1.87 -7.20 3.56
C ILE A 72 -2.28 -8.08 2.39
N HIS A 73 -2.47 -7.47 1.24
CA HIS A 73 -2.97 -8.13 0.04
C HIS A 73 -1.94 -8.02 -1.07
N GLU A 74 -1.70 -9.13 -1.76
CA GLU A 74 -1.12 -9.06 -3.10
C GLU A 74 -2.24 -8.81 -4.11
N LEU A 75 -2.07 -7.79 -4.95
CA LEU A 75 -3.05 -7.39 -5.94
C LEU A 75 -2.43 -7.46 -7.33
N ARG A 76 -3.19 -7.99 -8.29
CA ARG A 76 -2.80 -7.99 -9.69
C ARG A 76 -3.67 -7.00 -10.48
N GLY A 77 -3.03 -6.07 -11.17
CA GLY A 77 -3.74 -5.03 -11.91
C GLY A 77 -2.95 -4.44 -13.06
N TRP A 78 -3.68 -3.89 -14.03
CA TRP A 78 -3.10 -3.15 -15.13
C TRP A 78 -2.60 -1.79 -14.62
N PRO A 79 -1.38 -1.34 -15.01
CA PRO A 79 -0.82 -0.05 -14.60
C PRO A 79 -1.76 1.13 -14.81
N SER A 80 -2.43 1.22 -15.95
CA SER A 80 -3.39 2.27 -16.26
C SER A 80 -4.51 2.40 -15.22
N LEU A 81 -5.13 1.27 -14.86
CA LEU A 81 -6.24 1.22 -13.92
C LEU A 81 -5.82 1.56 -12.48
N MET A 82 -4.52 1.46 -12.20
CA MET A 82 -3.91 1.71 -10.90
C MET A 82 -3.29 3.12 -10.82
N GLU A 83 -3.14 3.80 -11.96
CA GLU A 83 -2.65 5.16 -12.04
C GLU A 83 -3.50 6.10 -11.17
N GLY A 84 -2.84 6.96 -10.40
CA GLY A 84 -3.49 7.88 -9.47
C GLY A 84 -4.15 7.23 -8.25
N LYS A 85 -3.97 5.92 -8.03
CA LYS A 85 -4.44 5.20 -6.82
C LYS A 85 -3.30 4.68 -5.95
N VAL A 86 -2.16 4.35 -6.57
CA VAL A 86 -0.96 3.83 -5.90
C VAL A 86 -0.04 4.95 -5.41
N ASN A 87 0.76 4.68 -4.38
CA ASN A 87 1.88 5.53 -3.93
C ASN A 87 1.46 6.96 -3.56
N ARG A 88 0.32 7.09 -2.88
CA ARG A 88 -0.32 8.38 -2.58
C ARG A 88 -0.02 8.92 -1.18
N CYS A 89 0.86 8.27 -0.44
CA CYS A 89 1.23 8.71 0.90
C CYS A 89 2.18 9.90 0.87
N HIS A 90 2.87 10.14 -0.25
CA HIS A 90 3.70 11.33 -0.45
C HIS A 90 2.94 12.47 -1.11
N ASP A 91 3.31 13.70 -0.77
CA ASP A 91 2.83 14.91 -1.42
C ASP A 91 3.43 15.11 -2.82
N ARG A 92 3.04 16.18 -3.52
CA ARG A 92 3.53 16.49 -4.87
C ARG A 92 5.03 16.82 -4.92
N SER A 93 5.63 17.14 -3.78
CA SER A 93 7.06 17.40 -3.63
C SER A 93 7.85 16.13 -3.29
N GLY A 94 7.17 14.99 -3.11
CA GLY A 94 7.76 13.71 -2.78
C GLY A 94 8.04 13.50 -1.29
N TRP A 95 7.58 14.41 -0.43
CA TRP A 95 7.70 14.28 1.02
C TRP A 95 6.52 13.52 1.60
N TRP A 96 6.68 12.97 2.80
CA TRP A 96 5.57 12.36 3.53
C TRP A 96 4.40 13.35 3.66
N GLY A 97 3.21 12.92 3.21
CA GLY A 97 2.01 13.74 3.19
C GLY A 97 1.47 14.07 4.58
N ASP A 98 0.78 15.20 4.67
CA ASP A 98 0.03 15.55 5.88
C ASP A 98 -1.17 14.60 6.10
N GLU A 99 -1.86 14.75 7.24
CA GLU A 99 -2.97 13.87 7.61
C GLU A 99 -4.09 13.83 6.55
N GLU A 100 -4.41 14.96 5.91
CA GLU A 100 -5.42 15.02 4.85
C GLU A 100 -4.92 14.34 3.57
N THR A 101 -3.63 14.41 3.25
CA THR A 101 -3.00 13.67 2.14
C THR A 101 -3.12 12.17 2.38
N ILE A 102 -2.75 11.70 3.57
CA ILE A 102 -2.89 10.28 3.95
C ILE A 102 -4.36 9.86 3.94
N ARG A 103 -5.27 10.69 4.44
CA ARG A 103 -6.71 10.41 4.41
C ARG A 103 -7.24 10.22 2.98
N ARG A 104 -6.76 11.02 2.02
CA ARG A 104 -7.12 10.93 0.59
C ARG A 104 -6.38 9.82 -0.16
N ALA A 105 -5.32 9.26 0.42
CA ALA A 105 -4.58 8.16 -0.16
C ALA A 105 -5.37 6.84 -0.09
N PHE A 106 -6.20 6.68 0.95
CA PHE A 106 -7.05 5.51 1.11
C PHE A 106 -8.03 5.35 -0.05
N GLN A 107 -8.05 4.14 -0.60
CA GLN A 107 -9.02 3.68 -1.57
C GLN A 107 -10.12 2.88 -0.89
N ASP A 108 -11.27 2.80 -1.55
CA ASP A 108 -12.35 1.91 -1.14
C ASP A 108 -11.95 0.44 -1.30
N ARG A 109 -12.48 -0.45 -0.44
CA ARG A 109 -12.17 -1.89 -0.44
C ARG A 109 -12.53 -2.61 -1.75
N SER A 110 -13.34 -2.01 -2.61
CA SER A 110 -13.62 -2.54 -3.96
C SER A 110 -12.37 -2.75 -4.82
N VAL A 111 -11.24 -2.09 -4.51
CA VAL A 111 -9.95 -2.34 -5.19
C VAL A 111 -9.41 -3.75 -4.93
N LEU A 112 -9.82 -4.41 -3.84
CA LEU A 112 -9.37 -5.75 -3.46
C LEU A 112 -10.03 -6.88 -4.25
N LYS A 113 -10.95 -6.57 -5.19
CA LYS A 113 -11.60 -7.58 -6.04
C LYS A 113 -10.64 -8.45 -6.85
N ASN A 114 -9.41 -7.96 -7.08
CA ASN A 114 -8.35 -8.64 -7.82
C ASN A 114 -7.20 -9.09 -6.90
N ALA A 115 -7.45 -9.23 -5.59
CA ALA A 115 -6.46 -9.76 -4.66
C ALA A 115 -6.15 -11.22 -5.03
N THR A 116 -4.86 -11.54 -5.19
CA THR A 116 -4.36 -12.88 -5.50
C THR A 116 -3.98 -13.64 -4.24
N ASP A 117 -3.51 -12.92 -3.22
CA ASP A 117 -3.14 -13.47 -1.93
C ASP A 117 -3.45 -12.45 -0.82
N SER A 118 -3.63 -12.93 0.41
CA SER A 118 -3.95 -12.06 1.55
C SER A 118 -3.50 -12.67 2.87
N GLU A 119 -2.86 -11.86 3.70
CA GLU A 119 -2.46 -12.23 5.04
C GLU A 119 -2.99 -11.20 6.05
N THR A 120 -3.47 -11.68 7.20
CA THR A 120 -3.99 -10.82 8.26
C THR A 120 -3.15 -10.95 9.53
N TYR A 121 -2.86 -9.80 10.11
CA TYR A 121 -2.06 -9.63 11.31
C TYR A 121 -2.96 -9.09 12.43
N ASP A 122 -2.94 -9.80 13.56
CA ASP A 122 -3.48 -9.28 14.82
C ASP A 122 -2.47 -8.30 15.40
N LEU A 123 -2.92 -7.08 15.68
CA LEU A 123 -2.08 -6.01 16.22
C LEU A 123 -2.37 -5.75 17.71
N ALA A 124 -3.00 -6.69 18.41
CA ALA A 124 -3.05 -6.62 19.87
C ALA A 124 -1.61 -6.50 20.41
N PRO A 125 -1.36 -5.60 21.41
CA PRO A 125 -0.03 -5.14 21.80
C PRO A 125 0.73 -6.18 22.64
N THR A 126 1.00 -7.33 22.03
CA THR A 126 1.77 -8.42 22.59
C THR A 126 3.09 -8.54 21.85
N TRP A 127 4.13 -8.99 22.54
CA TRP A 127 5.42 -9.25 21.91
C TRP A 127 5.34 -10.32 20.82
N GLU A 128 4.49 -11.33 20.98
CA GLU A 128 4.28 -12.38 19.97
C GLU A 128 3.75 -11.79 18.66
N ASN A 129 2.73 -10.94 18.73
CA ASN A 129 2.16 -10.28 17.56
C ASN A 129 3.14 -9.32 16.91
N TYR A 130 3.86 -8.52 17.71
CA TYR A 130 4.90 -7.61 17.21
C TYR A 130 6.00 -8.38 16.45
N TYR A 131 6.49 -9.49 17.01
CA TYR A 131 7.53 -10.28 16.35
C TYR A 131 7.02 -10.95 15.09
N ARG A 132 5.80 -11.51 15.09
CA ARG A 132 5.21 -12.10 13.89
C ARG A 132 5.06 -11.07 12.77
N MET A 133 4.65 -9.85 13.10
CA MET A 133 4.49 -8.76 12.13
C MET A 133 5.84 -8.27 11.58
N THR A 134 6.86 -8.12 12.42
CA THR A 134 8.18 -7.57 12.04
C THR A 134 9.17 -8.62 11.54
N ASP A 135 8.79 -9.90 11.52
CA ASP A 135 9.65 -10.99 11.06
C ASP A 135 10.04 -10.81 9.58
N ALA A 136 11.33 -10.96 9.28
CA ALA A 136 11.88 -10.76 7.94
C ALA A 136 11.67 -11.94 6.98
N ASP A 137 11.45 -13.14 7.53
CA ASP A 137 11.30 -14.36 6.74
C ASP A 137 9.82 -14.75 6.56
N LYS A 138 8.98 -14.39 7.52
CA LYS A 138 7.57 -14.85 7.62
C LYS A 138 6.55 -13.74 7.84
N GLY A 139 7.01 -12.52 8.11
CA GLY A 139 6.17 -11.35 8.38
C GLY A 139 6.34 -10.31 7.28
N LEU A 140 6.15 -9.05 7.65
CA LEU A 140 6.19 -7.93 6.71
C LEU A 140 7.61 -7.42 6.43
N GLY A 141 8.64 -8.05 7.00
CA GLY A 141 10.03 -7.65 6.83
C GLY A 141 10.32 -6.20 7.16
N LEU A 142 9.50 -5.62 8.05
CA LEU A 142 9.71 -4.27 8.56
C LEU A 142 11.06 -4.25 9.25
N THR A 143 11.96 -3.41 8.74
CA THR A 143 13.32 -3.37 9.24
C THR A 143 13.23 -2.87 10.68
N ARG A 144 13.46 -3.76 11.67
CA ARG A 144 13.65 -3.40 13.08
C ARG A 144 14.53 -2.17 13.14
N ALA A 145 13.90 -1.02 13.29
CA ALA A 145 14.48 0.30 13.26
C ALA A 145 15.75 0.46 12.39
N ARG A 146 15.65 1.23 11.32
CA ARG A 146 16.78 2.11 10.94
C ARG A 146 16.96 3.15 12.07
N ILE A 147 17.45 2.72 13.24
CA ILE A 147 18.27 3.58 14.10
C ILE A 147 19.52 3.85 13.26
N ILE A 148 19.41 4.84 12.38
CA ILE A 148 20.62 5.49 11.88
C ILE A 148 21.19 6.20 13.10
N MET A 149 22.36 5.71 13.51
CA MET A 149 23.26 6.28 14.48
C MET A 149 23.23 7.82 14.47
N THR A 150 22.67 8.42 15.52
CA THR A 150 23.14 9.70 16.04
C THR A 150 23.74 9.43 17.40
N GLY A 151 25.01 9.05 17.38
CA GLY A 151 25.95 9.16 18.50
C GLY A 151 27.09 10.06 18.07
#